data_AF-A0A521H860-F1
#
_entry.id   AF-A0A521H860-F1
#
_cell.length_a   1.000
_cell.length_b   1.000
_cell.length_c   1.000
_cell.angle_alpha   90.00
_cell.angle_beta   90.00
_cell.angle_gamma   90.00
#
_symmetry.space_group_name_H-M   'P 1'
#
loop_
_entity.id
_entity.type
_entity.pdbx_description
1 polymer ?
#
loop_
_entity_poly.entity_id
_entity_poly.type
_entity_poly.pdbx_seq_one_letter_code
_entity_poly.pdbx_strand_id
1 'polypeptide(L)'
;MRSITLILALSCLLLAAAPLAAQNTIFVDPVNGSDVTGDGSASNPYQSLTHALSTNPLPGTTVELRSGPYNSTHETFPITLRDRISIRPGTGQFPVFDGDNADAVIQVDTDITQALTVSFFQIVDCKVGLRVNAGQRVAGLTVSDTLFENFTQAGVQMALNTGQNTVTVRNCDFVGNGADFGVFLSAEGSSGAALFAGAVEDCSILDCDTGIQLAASGGADVGDDFSLRRNNIEGHTLAGITLSAQPGVGNGSFNSALVQGNQIKGDGATATPEIGLQIAAQFLFGSAQTAQVDARILYNAVFNNHTNVFLSTSNQVGGGEVNITSAFTGNTITGASSSGIVFAVSNPAALRPNASPNFGDLAVAPSGSSGRNTIQGNGTFEMVLDGDMQNVIKAENNFWNQNSSVAILNRIQTNGALPPSVIGFLSSSANVSTSPQEIPERTATAVNVRAPSGFRFVDNPDDDSAIGQLLALVGQALVEAFVFDNGSGLQFTSPMLAEGDHDITIVNPGGQTAAGTLRVVASGGGGGSGSGMCVVASAAHGGYDAPEVRVLRRLRDDYLLMTPAGRAFTRSYYAHGPALAGFIAERPLARAATRAALAPPVAVARALLAWNAGQRFAAGVALLGLVLFLVRRRR
;
A
#
# COMPACT_ATOMS: atom_id res chain seq x y z
N MET A 1 36.66 51.55 -13.14
CA MET A 1 35.77 51.10 -14.24
C MET A 1 36.39 50.08 -15.22
N ARG A 2 37.62 49.55 -15.04
CA ARG A 2 38.18 48.52 -15.94
C ARG A 2 38.30 47.10 -15.34
N SER A 3 38.35 46.96 -14.02
CA SER A 3 38.54 45.64 -13.36
C SER A 3 37.26 44.83 -13.14
N ILE A 4 36.08 45.48 -13.09
CA ILE A 4 34.79 44.81 -12.88
C ILE A 4 34.31 44.13 -14.17
N THR A 5 34.57 44.73 -15.33
CA THR A 5 34.18 44.20 -16.64
C THR A 5 34.94 42.91 -16.99
N LEU A 6 36.18 42.76 -16.52
CA LEU A 6 36.97 41.54 -16.73
C LEU A 6 36.45 40.37 -15.88
N ILE A 7 36.04 40.64 -14.64
CA ILE A 7 35.44 39.63 -13.75
C ILE A 7 34.07 39.19 -14.28
N LEU A 8 33.24 40.12 -14.78
CA LEU A 8 31.96 39.80 -15.42
C LEU A 8 32.11 39.02 -16.72
N ALA A 9 33.12 39.33 -17.55
CA ALA A 9 33.42 38.56 -18.76
C ALA A 9 33.88 37.13 -18.42
N LEU A 10 34.75 36.97 -17.42
CA LEU A 10 35.24 35.66 -16.99
C LEU A 10 34.14 34.83 -16.31
N SER A 11 33.25 35.45 -15.52
CA SER A 11 32.08 34.76 -14.95
C SER A 11 31.04 34.39 -16.01
N CYS A 12 30.85 35.20 -17.06
CA CYS A 12 30.01 34.82 -18.19
C CYS A 12 30.62 33.67 -19.00
N LEU A 13 31.95 33.59 -19.12
CA LEU A 13 32.61 32.49 -19.81
C LEU A 13 32.55 31.17 -19.00
N LEU A 14 32.63 31.24 -17.66
CA LEU A 14 32.37 30.06 -16.82
C LEU A 14 30.89 29.66 -16.76
N LEU A 15 29.93 30.60 -16.86
CA LEU A 15 28.50 30.25 -16.99
C LEU A 15 28.12 29.75 -18.40
N ALA A 16 28.90 30.06 -19.43
CA ALA A 16 28.79 29.47 -20.77
C ALA A 16 29.46 28.08 -20.87
N ALA A 17 30.14 27.64 -19.80
CA ALA A 17 30.72 26.32 -19.64
C ALA A 17 30.09 25.57 -18.44
N ALA A 18 28.77 25.70 -18.27
CA ALA A 18 28.03 24.47 -17.96
C ALA A 18 28.40 23.45 -19.05
N PRO A 19 28.70 22.18 -18.73
CA PRO A 19 28.79 21.18 -19.79
C PRO A 19 27.50 21.28 -20.61
N LEU A 20 27.60 21.24 -21.94
CA LEU A 20 26.42 20.86 -22.71
C LEU A 20 26.02 19.52 -22.10
N ALA A 21 24.88 19.51 -21.39
CA ALA A 21 24.31 18.29 -20.86
C ALA A 21 23.89 17.49 -22.09
N ALA A 22 24.84 16.68 -22.58
CA ALA A 22 24.68 15.84 -23.76
C ALA A 22 23.35 15.11 -23.60
N GLN A 23 22.52 15.19 -24.63
CA GLN A 23 21.09 14.89 -24.63
C GLN A 23 20.77 13.64 -23.80
N ASN A 24 20.47 13.85 -22.50
CA ASN A 24 20.38 12.75 -21.52
C ASN A 24 19.01 12.06 -21.57
N THR A 25 18.35 12.13 -22.73
CA THR A 25 17.03 11.60 -23.01
C THR A 25 16.98 11.10 -24.45
N ILE A 26 16.82 9.79 -24.60
CA ILE A 26 16.58 9.11 -25.88
C ILE A 26 15.08 8.92 -26.01
N PHE A 27 14.52 9.21 -27.17
CA PHE A 27 13.09 9.05 -27.46
C PHE A 27 12.85 7.81 -28.33
N VAL A 28 11.83 7.05 -27.97
CA VAL A 28 11.38 5.87 -28.72
C VAL A 28 9.90 6.00 -29.06
N ASP A 29 9.56 5.83 -30.33
CA ASP A 29 8.19 5.86 -30.85
C ASP A 29 7.96 4.64 -31.75
N PRO A 30 7.19 3.62 -31.31
CA PRO A 30 7.03 2.38 -32.06
C PRO A 30 6.18 2.56 -33.33
N VAL A 31 5.45 3.67 -33.45
CA VAL A 31 4.55 3.97 -34.57
C VAL A 31 5.23 4.86 -35.62
N ASN A 32 6.00 5.86 -35.18
CA ASN A 32 6.57 6.90 -36.07
C ASN A 32 8.10 6.94 -36.09
N GLY A 33 8.79 6.17 -35.24
CA GLY A 33 10.25 6.11 -35.17
C GLY A 33 10.88 5.23 -36.25
N SER A 34 12.22 5.22 -36.31
CA SER A 34 12.97 4.32 -37.19
C SER A 34 14.28 3.86 -36.55
N ASP A 35 14.54 2.56 -36.55
CA ASP A 35 15.83 2.00 -36.11
C ASP A 35 16.91 2.03 -37.23
N VAL A 36 16.55 2.53 -38.42
CA VAL A 36 17.48 2.67 -39.56
C VAL A 36 17.88 4.13 -39.77
N THR A 37 16.95 5.08 -39.58
CA THR A 37 17.20 6.51 -39.81
C THR A 37 17.00 7.39 -38.58
N GLY A 38 16.51 6.85 -37.46
CA GLY A 38 16.38 7.55 -36.19
C GLY A 38 17.74 7.88 -35.56
N ASP A 39 17.76 8.94 -34.77
CA ASP A 39 18.92 9.37 -33.98
C ASP A 39 18.61 9.44 -32.47
N GLY A 40 17.44 8.97 -32.07
CA GLY A 40 16.96 9.02 -30.69
C GLY A 40 16.53 10.40 -30.21
N SER A 41 16.49 11.42 -31.08
CA SER A 41 15.96 12.75 -30.74
C SER A 41 14.44 12.80 -30.72
N ALA A 42 13.89 13.81 -30.04
CA ALA A 42 12.44 14.02 -29.97
C ALA A 42 11.78 14.27 -31.34
N SER A 43 12.57 14.66 -32.34
CA SER A 43 12.15 14.89 -33.74
C SER A 43 12.38 13.70 -34.68
N ASN A 44 13.23 12.76 -34.29
CA ASN A 44 13.63 11.60 -35.11
C ASN A 44 13.91 10.39 -34.18
N PRO A 45 12.87 9.90 -33.46
CA PRO A 45 13.04 8.88 -32.43
C PRO A 45 13.41 7.52 -33.02
N TYR A 46 13.99 6.65 -32.19
CA TYR A 46 14.12 5.24 -32.52
C TYR A 46 12.74 4.57 -32.56
N GLN A 47 12.63 3.44 -33.27
CA GLN A 47 11.41 2.66 -33.34
C GLN A 47 11.29 1.72 -32.14
N SER A 48 12.38 1.03 -31.79
CA SER A 48 12.39 0.07 -30.67
C SER A 48 13.24 0.52 -29.48
N LEU A 49 12.80 0.11 -28.30
CA LEU A 49 13.54 0.20 -27.05
C LEU A 49 14.75 -0.74 -27.07
N THR A 50 14.60 -1.93 -27.69
CA THR A 50 15.70 -2.86 -28.00
C THR A 50 16.84 -2.13 -28.73
N HIS A 51 16.55 -1.41 -29.81
CA HIS A 51 17.56 -0.64 -30.53
C HIS A 51 18.14 0.47 -29.65
N ALA A 52 17.30 1.27 -29.00
CA ALA A 52 17.74 2.36 -28.12
C ALA A 52 18.72 1.90 -27.04
N LEU A 53 18.49 0.74 -26.41
CA LEU A 53 19.41 0.14 -25.44
C LEU A 53 20.65 -0.47 -26.08
N SER A 54 20.57 -0.97 -27.32
CA SER A 54 21.72 -1.50 -28.07
C SER A 54 22.77 -0.44 -28.44
N THR A 55 22.37 0.84 -28.53
CA THR A 55 23.28 1.98 -28.81
C THR A 55 24.31 2.24 -27.71
N ASN A 56 24.27 1.49 -26.60
CA ASN A 56 25.10 1.68 -25.41
C ASN A 56 24.98 3.10 -24.82
N PRO A 57 23.77 3.51 -24.39
CA PRO A 57 23.55 4.81 -23.78
C PRO A 57 24.42 5.01 -22.53
N LEU A 58 24.83 6.26 -22.28
CA LEU A 58 25.68 6.61 -21.14
C LEU A 58 24.93 6.44 -19.81
N PRO A 59 25.59 5.98 -18.72
CA PRO A 59 24.99 5.92 -17.40
C PRO A 59 24.36 7.25 -16.96
N GLY A 60 23.10 7.21 -16.54
CA GLY A 60 22.27 8.37 -16.25
C GLY A 60 21.27 8.75 -17.35
N THR A 61 21.37 8.15 -18.55
CA THR A 61 20.41 8.37 -19.64
C THR A 61 19.00 7.93 -19.23
N THR A 62 17.99 8.73 -19.59
CA THR A 62 16.59 8.29 -19.56
C THR A 62 16.13 7.91 -20.95
N VAL A 63 15.42 6.79 -21.11
CA VAL A 63 14.67 6.48 -22.33
C VAL A 63 13.22 6.89 -22.11
N GLU A 64 12.71 7.76 -22.97
CA GLU A 64 11.34 8.30 -22.91
C GLU A 64 10.48 7.68 -24.01
N LEU A 65 9.46 6.93 -23.59
CA LEU A 65 8.58 6.15 -24.45
C LEU A 65 7.35 6.94 -24.90
N ARG A 66 6.96 6.79 -26.17
CA ARG A 66 5.68 7.28 -26.70
C ARG A 66 4.58 6.24 -26.51
N SER A 67 3.33 6.64 -26.67
CA SER A 67 2.19 5.71 -26.65
C SER A 67 2.19 4.86 -27.92
N GLY A 68 1.95 3.56 -27.77
CA GLY A 68 1.89 2.62 -28.87
C GLY A 68 2.26 1.19 -28.44
N PRO A 69 2.10 0.21 -29.33
CA PRO A 69 2.45 -1.18 -29.08
C PRO A 69 3.96 -1.40 -29.25
N TYR A 70 4.62 -1.79 -28.17
CA TYR A 70 5.99 -2.30 -28.15
C TYR A 70 5.90 -3.82 -28.20
N ASN A 71 6.04 -4.41 -29.39
CA ASN A 71 5.81 -5.84 -29.62
C ASN A 71 6.86 -6.48 -30.54
N SER A 72 6.74 -7.79 -30.75
CA SER A 72 7.66 -8.64 -31.54
C SER A 72 7.93 -8.19 -32.98
N THR A 73 7.15 -7.24 -33.53
CA THR A 73 7.41 -6.65 -34.85
C THR A 73 8.71 -5.83 -34.87
N HIS A 74 9.05 -5.21 -33.74
CA HIS A 74 10.19 -4.28 -33.63
C HIS A 74 11.05 -4.49 -32.37
N GLU A 75 10.49 -5.06 -31.30
CA GLU A 75 11.25 -5.43 -30.10
C GLU A 75 11.84 -6.84 -30.19
N THR A 76 12.97 -7.07 -29.52
CA THR A 76 13.48 -8.41 -29.21
C THR A 76 13.29 -8.68 -27.72
N PHE A 77 12.33 -9.51 -27.37
CA PHE A 77 12.13 -9.93 -25.98
C PHE A 77 13.12 -11.04 -25.57
N PRO A 78 13.63 -11.04 -24.32
CA PRO A 78 13.39 -10.04 -23.28
C PRO A 78 14.20 -8.75 -23.49
N ILE A 79 13.59 -7.61 -23.14
CA ILE A 79 14.25 -6.30 -23.13
C ILE A 79 15.09 -6.19 -21.85
N THR A 80 16.41 -6.32 -21.98
CA THR A 80 17.34 -6.27 -20.85
C THR A 80 17.57 -4.84 -20.35
N LEU A 81 17.08 -4.55 -19.14
CA LEU A 81 17.38 -3.34 -18.38
C LEU A 81 18.88 -3.25 -18.09
N ARG A 82 19.40 -2.02 -18.07
CA ARG A 82 20.82 -1.74 -17.81
C ARG A 82 20.98 -0.85 -16.60
N ASP A 83 22.02 -1.10 -15.82
CA ASP A 83 22.33 -0.29 -14.64
C ASP A 83 22.40 1.21 -14.99
N ARG A 84 21.76 2.03 -14.16
CA ARG A 84 21.71 3.50 -14.28
C ARG A 84 21.06 4.02 -15.58
N ILE A 85 20.31 3.20 -16.33
CA ILE A 85 19.48 3.65 -17.47
C ILE A 85 18.01 3.59 -17.06
N SER A 86 17.38 4.74 -16.89
CA SER A 86 15.96 4.82 -16.49
C SER A 86 15.04 4.73 -17.71
N ILE A 87 13.89 4.09 -17.57
CA ILE A 87 12.88 4.01 -18.64
C ILE A 87 11.56 4.55 -18.08
N ARG A 88 10.89 5.45 -18.81
CA ARG A 88 9.59 6.03 -18.43
C ARG A 88 8.78 6.41 -19.66
N PRO A 89 7.45 6.55 -19.57
CA PRO A 89 6.70 7.23 -20.61
C PRO A 89 7.00 8.72 -20.65
N GLY A 90 6.77 9.34 -21.81
CA GLY A 90 6.64 10.77 -21.94
C GLY A 90 5.40 11.32 -21.22
N THR A 91 5.33 12.64 -21.06
CA THR A 91 4.19 13.27 -20.37
C THR A 91 2.87 12.97 -21.10
N GLY A 92 1.94 12.29 -20.42
CA GLY A 92 0.65 11.88 -20.97
C GLY A 92 0.77 10.78 -22.05
N GLN A 93 1.83 9.97 -22.01
CA GLN A 93 2.00 8.80 -22.87
C GLN A 93 1.68 7.52 -22.10
N PHE A 94 1.15 6.53 -22.81
CA PHE A 94 0.75 5.22 -22.28
C PHE A 94 1.32 4.13 -23.22
N PRO A 95 2.61 3.74 -23.05
CA PRO A 95 3.21 2.66 -23.81
C PRO A 95 2.63 1.31 -23.35
N VAL A 96 2.37 0.45 -24.32
CA VAL A 96 1.86 -0.91 -24.08
C VAL A 96 2.91 -1.89 -24.58
N PHE A 97 3.52 -2.65 -23.69
CA PHE A 97 4.38 -3.77 -24.06
C PHE A 97 3.51 -5.01 -24.27
N ASP A 98 3.34 -5.39 -25.52
CA ASP A 98 2.66 -6.61 -25.93
C ASP A 98 3.75 -7.67 -26.15
N GLY A 99 3.81 -8.63 -25.22
CA GLY A 99 4.86 -9.62 -25.16
C GLY A 99 4.82 -10.66 -26.27
N ASP A 100 3.71 -10.79 -27.03
CA ASP A 100 3.52 -11.83 -28.04
C ASP A 100 3.92 -13.24 -27.54
N ASN A 101 3.47 -13.59 -26.33
CA ASN A 101 3.80 -14.83 -25.60
C ASN A 101 5.30 -15.00 -25.24
N ALA A 102 6.06 -13.91 -25.17
CA ALA A 102 7.47 -13.94 -24.74
C ALA A 102 7.66 -14.54 -23.33
N ASP A 103 8.80 -15.20 -23.14
CA ASP A 103 9.15 -15.84 -21.87
C ASP A 103 9.38 -14.83 -20.73
N ALA A 104 9.93 -13.66 -21.06
CA ALA A 104 9.86 -12.45 -20.24
C ALA A 104 9.81 -11.21 -21.15
N VAL A 105 9.06 -10.17 -20.76
CA VAL A 105 9.02 -8.89 -21.49
C VAL A 105 10.21 -8.00 -21.09
N ILE A 106 10.34 -7.71 -19.79
CA ILE A 106 11.43 -6.92 -19.22
C ILE A 106 12.33 -7.82 -18.37
N GLN A 107 13.65 -7.73 -18.51
CA GLN A 107 14.60 -8.56 -17.76
C GLN A 107 15.74 -7.74 -17.13
N VAL A 108 16.13 -8.07 -15.91
CA VAL A 108 17.39 -7.64 -15.29
C VAL A 108 18.36 -8.81 -15.35
N ASP A 109 19.45 -8.64 -16.10
CA ASP A 109 20.51 -9.63 -16.31
C ASP A 109 21.92 -9.06 -16.01
N THR A 110 21.96 -8.00 -15.20
CA THR A 110 23.18 -7.37 -14.71
C THR A 110 22.91 -6.73 -13.34
N ASP A 111 23.95 -6.60 -12.51
CA ASP A 111 23.88 -5.92 -11.22
C ASP A 111 23.32 -4.49 -11.36
N ILE A 112 22.25 -4.19 -10.61
CA ILE A 112 21.69 -2.85 -10.49
C ILE A 112 22.33 -2.18 -9.29
N THR A 113 23.24 -1.25 -9.52
CA THR A 113 24.07 -0.62 -8.48
C THR A 113 23.46 0.66 -7.91
N GLN A 114 22.48 1.23 -8.60
CA GLN A 114 21.73 2.41 -8.17
C GLN A 114 20.22 2.23 -8.37
N ALA A 115 19.42 2.96 -7.60
CA ALA A 115 17.97 2.89 -7.68
C ALA A 115 17.46 3.11 -9.11
N LEU A 116 16.82 2.07 -9.66
CA LEU A 116 16.17 2.04 -10.96
C LEU A 116 14.64 2.08 -10.76
N THR A 117 13.93 2.76 -11.65
CA THR A 117 12.46 2.79 -11.65
C THR A 117 11.91 2.37 -12.99
N VAL A 118 10.91 1.49 -12.94
CA VAL A 118 10.09 0.96 -14.04
C VAL A 118 8.67 1.39 -13.70
N SER A 119 8.06 2.29 -14.48
CA SER A 119 6.76 2.87 -14.08
C SER A 119 5.91 3.41 -15.20
N PHE A 120 4.58 3.41 -15.00
CA PHE A 120 3.57 3.91 -15.93
C PHE A 120 3.56 3.15 -17.27
N PHE A 121 3.57 1.82 -17.19
CA PHE A 121 3.51 0.91 -18.33
C PHE A 121 2.26 0.02 -18.26
N GLN A 122 1.82 -0.49 -19.41
CA GLN A 122 0.96 -1.67 -19.49
C GLN A 122 1.80 -2.80 -20.09
N ILE A 123 1.76 -3.99 -19.51
CA ILE A 123 2.49 -5.17 -19.96
C ILE A 123 1.48 -6.31 -20.13
N VAL A 124 1.35 -6.83 -21.35
CA VAL A 124 0.32 -7.81 -21.73
C VAL A 124 0.91 -9.03 -22.45
N ASP A 125 0.14 -10.12 -22.45
CA ASP A 125 0.31 -11.29 -23.33
C ASP A 125 1.73 -11.90 -23.29
N CYS A 126 2.14 -12.40 -22.12
CA CYS A 126 3.49 -12.92 -21.88
C CYS A 126 3.50 -14.12 -20.90
N LYS A 127 4.65 -14.73 -20.62
CA LYS A 127 4.78 -15.59 -19.43
C LYS A 127 5.13 -14.76 -18.20
N VAL A 128 6.17 -13.94 -18.31
CA VAL A 128 6.64 -13.07 -17.21
C VAL A 128 6.70 -11.61 -17.64
N GLY A 129 6.06 -10.72 -16.90
CA GLY A 129 6.07 -9.29 -17.20
C GLY A 129 7.44 -8.65 -16.94
N LEU A 130 7.93 -8.78 -15.71
CA LEU A 130 9.29 -8.37 -15.33
C LEU A 130 10.01 -9.48 -14.58
N ARG A 131 11.21 -9.85 -15.06
CA ARG A 131 12.09 -10.85 -14.45
C ARG A 131 13.39 -10.24 -13.93
N VAL A 132 13.80 -10.58 -12.72
CA VAL A 132 15.20 -10.46 -12.26
C VAL A 132 15.82 -11.86 -12.25
N ASN A 133 16.86 -12.06 -13.07
CA ASN A 133 17.54 -13.34 -13.17
C ASN A 133 18.35 -13.67 -11.91
N ALA A 134 18.49 -14.96 -11.66
CA ALA A 134 19.46 -15.50 -10.71
C ALA A 134 20.89 -15.05 -11.09
N GLY A 135 21.69 -14.70 -10.08
CA GLY A 135 23.07 -14.24 -10.20
C GLY A 135 23.25 -12.72 -10.06
N GLN A 136 22.15 -11.95 -10.08
CA GLN A 136 22.18 -10.48 -10.09
C GLN A 136 21.90 -9.90 -8.70
N ARG A 137 22.65 -8.86 -8.33
CA ARG A 137 22.37 -8.02 -7.16
C ARG A 137 21.58 -6.79 -7.55
N VAL A 138 20.48 -6.52 -6.83
CA VAL A 138 19.60 -5.38 -7.06
C VAL A 138 19.63 -4.42 -5.86
N ALA A 139 20.49 -3.41 -5.89
CA ALA A 139 20.62 -2.43 -4.81
C ALA A 139 19.41 -1.47 -4.69
N GLY A 140 18.54 -1.45 -5.70
CA GLY A 140 17.29 -0.69 -5.71
C GLY A 140 16.55 -0.83 -7.03
N LEU A 141 15.40 -1.52 -7.03
CA LEU A 141 14.49 -1.57 -8.18
C LEU A 141 13.07 -1.26 -7.71
N THR A 142 12.47 -0.19 -8.23
CA THR A 142 11.05 0.14 -8.01
C THR A 142 10.26 -0.13 -9.28
N VAL A 143 9.32 -1.07 -9.22
CA VAL A 143 8.22 -1.22 -10.18
C VAL A 143 7.03 -0.46 -9.59
N SER A 144 6.43 0.46 -10.34
CA SER A 144 5.27 1.18 -9.84
C SER A 144 4.29 1.64 -10.90
N ASP A 145 3.04 1.90 -10.51
CA ASP A 145 2.06 2.55 -11.38
C ASP A 145 1.88 1.79 -12.71
N THR A 146 1.96 0.44 -12.67
CA THR A 146 2.08 -0.45 -13.84
C THR A 146 1.00 -1.52 -13.82
N LEU A 147 0.39 -1.77 -14.99
CA LEU A 147 -0.64 -2.78 -15.20
C LEU A 147 -0.04 -4.00 -15.90
N PHE A 148 -0.26 -5.18 -15.34
CA PHE A 148 0.11 -6.48 -15.87
C PHE A 148 -1.16 -7.29 -16.17
N GLU A 149 -1.35 -7.73 -17.41
CA GLU A 149 -2.53 -8.51 -17.83
C GLU A 149 -2.10 -9.72 -18.67
N ASN A 150 -2.88 -10.81 -18.65
CA ASN A 150 -2.65 -12.00 -19.49
C ASN A 150 -1.22 -12.56 -19.41
N PHE A 151 -0.60 -12.54 -18.23
CA PHE A 151 0.65 -13.24 -18.00
C PHE A 151 0.38 -14.69 -17.56
N THR A 152 1.15 -15.68 -18.00
CA THR A 152 0.88 -17.09 -17.63
C THR A 152 1.67 -17.60 -16.44
N GLN A 153 2.80 -16.98 -16.08
CA GLN A 153 3.67 -17.40 -14.99
C GLN A 153 3.75 -16.34 -13.89
N ALA A 154 4.17 -15.11 -14.22
CA ALA A 154 4.33 -14.08 -13.21
C ALA A 154 4.19 -12.64 -13.74
N GLY A 155 3.46 -11.77 -13.06
CA GLY A 155 3.55 -10.34 -13.35
C GLY A 155 4.96 -9.83 -13.05
N VAL A 156 5.45 -10.10 -11.84
CA VAL A 156 6.82 -9.83 -11.40
C VAL A 156 7.45 -11.09 -10.81
N GLN A 157 8.64 -11.46 -11.29
CA GLN A 157 9.43 -12.60 -10.80
C GLN A 157 10.86 -12.15 -10.47
N MET A 158 11.35 -12.40 -9.25
CA MET A 158 12.72 -12.05 -8.87
C MET A 158 13.42 -13.18 -8.13
N ALA A 159 14.53 -13.67 -8.70
CA ALA A 159 15.40 -14.67 -8.08
C ALA A 159 16.69 -14.01 -7.55
N LEU A 160 16.63 -13.53 -6.31
CA LEU A 160 17.61 -12.66 -5.67
C LEU A 160 18.63 -13.49 -4.87
N ASN A 161 19.59 -14.10 -5.58
CA ASN A 161 20.48 -15.11 -5.00
C ASN A 161 21.89 -14.63 -4.60
N THR A 162 22.12 -13.32 -4.58
CA THR A 162 23.41 -12.73 -4.18
C THR A 162 23.24 -11.33 -3.58
N GLY A 163 24.07 -11.00 -2.61
CA GLY A 163 24.15 -9.69 -1.97
C GLY A 163 22.88 -9.25 -1.22
N GLN A 164 22.92 -8.03 -0.70
CA GLN A 164 21.74 -7.36 -0.16
C GLN A 164 20.96 -6.69 -1.29
N ASN A 165 19.68 -7.05 -1.38
CA ASN A 165 18.75 -6.61 -2.41
C ASN A 165 17.65 -5.72 -1.83
N THR A 166 17.25 -4.71 -2.60
CA THR A 166 16.16 -3.79 -2.27
C THR A 166 15.22 -3.68 -3.47
N VAL A 167 14.00 -4.17 -3.32
CA VAL A 167 12.99 -4.18 -4.39
C VAL A 167 11.65 -3.68 -3.88
N THR A 168 10.97 -2.88 -4.70
CA THR A 168 9.66 -2.31 -4.38
C THR A 168 8.73 -2.53 -5.55
N VAL A 169 7.57 -3.12 -5.30
CA VAL A 169 6.44 -3.20 -6.25
C VAL A 169 5.30 -2.43 -5.60
N ARG A 170 4.90 -1.28 -6.16
CA ARG A 170 3.90 -0.41 -5.51
C ARG A 170 2.85 0.16 -6.46
N ASN A 171 1.59 0.23 -6.04
CA ASN A 171 0.50 0.79 -6.86
C ASN A 171 0.47 0.15 -8.27
N CYS A 172 0.54 -1.19 -8.32
CA CYS A 172 0.49 -1.96 -9.55
C CYS A 172 -0.75 -2.86 -9.58
N ASP A 173 -1.32 -3.04 -10.76
CA ASP A 173 -2.48 -3.90 -10.99
C ASP A 173 -2.03 -5.16 -11.74
N PHE A 174 -2.47 -6.33 -11.29
CA PHE A 174 -2.14 -7.63 -11.83
C PHE A 174 -3.42 -8.42 -12.12
N VAL A 175 -3.63 -8.81 -13.38
CA VAL A 175 -4.76 -9.63 -13.83
C VAL A 175 -4.21 -10.89 -14.49
N GLY A 176 -4.08 -11.96 -13.71
CA GLY A 176 -3.40 -13.18 -14.12
C GLY A 176 -4.21 -14.09 -15.04
N ASN A 177 -5.54 -14.11 -14.90
CA ASN A 177 -6.43 -15.01 -15.64
C ASN A 177 -6.03 -16.52 -15.55
N GLY A 178 -5.54 -16.95 -14.39
CA GLY A 178 -5.02 -18.31 -14.13
C GLY A 178 -3.49 -18.44 -14.19
N ALA A 179 -2.77 -17.37 -13.88
CA ALA A 179 -1.30 -17.35 -13.83
C ALA A 179 -0.74 -17.98 -12.54
N ASP A 180 0.46 -18.58 -12.59
CA ASP A 180 1.09 -19.16 -11.38
C ASP A 180 1.22 -18.14 -10.22
N PHE A 181 1.69 -16.91 -10.51
CA PHE A 181 2.01 -15.88 -9.51
C PHE A 181 1.59 -14.46 -9.92
N GLY A 182 1.02 -13.65 -9.03
CA GLY A 182 0.99 -12.20 -9.24
C GLY A 182 2.39 -11.59 -9.09
N VAL A 183 2.95 -11.74 -7.89
CA VAL A 183 4.32 -11.32 -7.54
C VAL A 183 5.06 -12.47 -6.86
N PHE A 184 6.18 -12.90 -7.44
CA PHE A 184 7.09 -13.93 -6.90
C PHE A 184 8.45 -13.31 -6.56
N LEU A 185 8.80 -13.26 -5.27
CA LEU A 185 10.09 -12.81 -4.78
C LEU A 185 10.77 -13.95 -4.02
N SER A 186 11.92 -14.42 -4.50
CA SER A 186 12.70 -15.48 -3.85
C SER A 186 14.11 -15.00 -3.56
N ALA A 187 14.50 -15.01 -2.28
CA ALA A 187 15.89 -14.88 -1.87
C ALA A 187 16.49 -16.28 -1.75
N GLU A 188 17.58 -16.57 -2.45
CA GLU A 188 18.10 -17.94 -2.61
C GLU A 188 19.62 -18.05 -2.42
N GLY A 189 20.11 -19.25 -2.09
CA GLY A 189 21.54 -19.58 -2.19
C GLY A 189 22.40 -19.23 -0.97
N SER A 190 23.71 -19.47 -1.11
CA SER A 190 24.65 -19.50 0.01
C SER A 190 24.87 -18.14 0.69
N SER A 191 24.85 -18.16 2.03
CA SER A 191 25.16 -17.07 2.96
C SER A 191 25.61 -15.74 2.35
N GLY A 192 24.70 -14.79 2.25
CA GLY A 192 24.98 -13.42 1.79
C GLY A 192 23.95 -12.86 0.81
N ALA A 193 23.09 -13.71 0.26
CA ALA A 193 21.85 -13.30 -0.39
C ALA A 193 20.83 -12.86 0.67
N ALA A 194 20.27 -11.67 0.51
CA ALA A 194 19.20 -11.19 1.37
C ALA A 194 18.23 -10.30 0.60
N LEU A 195 16.94 -10.46 0.88
CA LEU A 195 15.94 -9.44 0.62
C LEU A 195 15.95 -8.49 1.82
N PHE A 196 16.83 -7.50 1.76
CA PHE A 196 17.21 -6.69 2.93
C PHE A 196 16.11 -5.68 3.28
N ALA A 197 15.59 -4.96 2.29
CA ALA A 197 14.58 -3.94 2.47
C ALA A 197 13.63 -3.89 1.26
N GLY A 198 12.44 -3.32 1.41
CA GLY A 198 11.52 -3.09 0.30
C GLY A 198 10.05 -3.31 0.63
N ALA A 199 9.22 -3.33 -0.41
CA ALA A 199 7.80 -3.57 -0.24
C ALA A 199 7.12 -4.21 -1.45
N VAL A 200 6.05 -4.97 -1.21
CA VAL A 200 4.92 -5.08 -2.15
C VAL A 200 3.75 -4.35 -1.50
N GLU A 201 3.36 -3.18 -2.02
CA GLU A 201 2.33 -2.36 -1.39
C GLU A 201 1.34 -1.66 -2.31
N ASP A 202 0.10 -1.49 -1.84
CA ASP A 202 -0.99 -0.84 -2.58
C ASP A 202 -1.28 -1.49 -3.96
N CYS A 203 -0.96 -2.76 -4.15
CA CYS A 203 -1.20 -3.48 -5.41
C CYS A 203 -2.56 -4.19 -5.39
N SER A 204 -3.20 -4.30 -6.56
CA SER A 204 -4.35 -5.18 -6.78
C SER A 204 -3.90 -6.42 -7.55
N ILE A 205 -4.21 -7.62 -7.04
CA ILE A 205 -3.81 -8.89 -7.66
C ILE A 205 -5.05 -9.78 -7.80
N LEU A 206 -5.40 -10.08 -9.04
CA LEU A 206 -6.63 -10.77 -9.42
C LEU A 206 -6.31 -12.01 -10.24
N ASP A 207 -7.00 -13.11 -9.93
CA ASP A 207 -7.04 -14.33 -10.74
C ASP A 207 -5.64 -14.93 -11.01
N CYS A 208 -4.81 -15.03 -9.97
CA CYS A 208 -3.52 -15.74 -9.96
C CYS A 208 -3.58 -16.90 -8.99
N ASP A 209 -3.07 -18.08 -9.35
CA ASP A 209 -2.97 -19.26 -8.48
C ASP A 209 -2.36 -18.88 -7.12
N THR A 210 -1.21 -18.21 -7.12
CA THR A 210 -0.69 -17.51 -5.94
C THR A 210 -0.66 -15.99 -6.13
N GLY A 211 -1.23 -15.21 -5.22
CA GLY A 211 -1.22 -13.74 -5.30
C GLY A 211 0.18 -13.17 -5.11
N ILE A 212 0.74 -13.31 -3.90
CA ILE A 212 2.13 -12.93 -3.58
C ILE A 212 2.84 -14.13 -2.96
N GLN A 213 3.95 -14.57 -3.57
CA GLN A 213 4.90 -15.46 -2.90
C GLN A 213 6.16 -14.68 -2.49
N LEU A 214 6.53 -14.84 -1.23
CA LEU A 214 7.82 -14.42 -0.69
C LEU A 214 8.54 -15.64 -0.12
N ALA A 215 9.73 -15.94 -0.64
CA ALA A 215 10.53 -17.10 -0.27
C ALA A 215 11.92 -16.71 0.24
N ALA A 216 12.39 -17.41 1.27
CA ALA A 216 13.77 -17.39 1.76
C ALA A 216 14.33 -18.81 1.72
N SER A 217 15.40 -19.03 0.95
CA SER A 217 15.97 -20.36 0.82
C SER A 217 17.49 -20.44 0.76
N GLY A 218 18.02 -21.60 1.16
CA GLY A 218 19.38 -22.02 0.79
C GLY A 218 20.54 -21.33 1.50
N GLY A 219 20.31 -20.44 2.45
CA GLY A 219 21.30 -19.54 3.05
C GLY A 219 20.90 -18.07 3.03
N ALA A 220 19.71 -17.75 2.52
CA ALA A 220 19.20 -16.39 2.36
C ALA A 220 18.14 -16.00 3.41
N ASP A 221 18.12 -14.70 3.71
CA ASP A 221 17.22 -14.09 4.70
C ASP A 221 16.30 -13.02 4.07
N VAL A 222 15.07 -12.92 4.58
CA VAL A 222 14.19 -11.75 4.43
C VAL A 222 14.29 -10.87 5.68
N GLY A 223 14.66 -9.60 5.51
CA GLY A 223 14.85 -8.64 6.59
C GLY A 223 13.56 -8.06 7.19
N ASP A 224 13.72 -7.34 8.29
CA ASP A 224 12.68 -6.59 9.01
C ASP A 224 12.21 -5.34 8.24
N ASP A 225 13.10 -4.75 7.43
CA ASP A 225 12.80 -3.64 6.51
C ASP A 225 12.05 -4.08 5.24
N PHE A 226 11.68 -5.36 5.10
CA PHE A 226 10.81 -5.82 4.00
C PHE A 226 9.34 -5.95 4.43
N SER A 227 8.41 -5.52 3.58
CA SER A 227 6.97 -5.51 3.93
C SER A 227 5.99 -5.85 2.79
N LEU A 228 4.87 -6.48 3.15
CA LEU A 228 3.71 -6.72 2.28
C LEU A 228 2.53 -5.93 2.86
N ARG A 229 2.12 -4.81 2.24
CA ARG A 229 1.20 -3.85 2.87
C ARG A 229 0.04 -3.40 1.98
N ARG A 230 -1.18 -3.37 2.52
CA ARG A 230 -2.37 -2.76 1.86
C ARG A 230 -2.69 -3.31 0.46
N ASN A 231 -2.23 -4.52 0.12
CA ASN A 231 -2.56 -5.15 -1.16
C ASN A 231 -4.00 -5.71 -1.12
N ASN A 232 -4.71 -5.70 -2.25
CA ASN A 232 -5.96 -6.40 -2.45
C ASN A 232 -5.72 -7.64 -3.31
N ILE A 233 -6.12 -8.82 -2.83
CA ILE A 233 -5.84 -10.09 -3.50
C ILE A 233 -7.14 -10.90 -3.57
N GLU A 234 -7.62 -11.18 -4.79
CA GLU A 234 -8.87 -11.88 -5.04
C GLU A 234 -8.73 -12.96 -6.14
N GLY A 235 -9.59 -13.98 -6.11
CA GLY A 235 -9.68 -14.98 -7.18
C GLY A 235 -8.52 -15.98 -7.25
N HIS A 236 -7.77 -16.14 -6.17
CA HIS A 236 -6.62 -17.04 -6.13
C HIS A 236 -7.03 -18.50 -5.93
N THR A 237 -6.34 -19.43 -6.59
CA THR A 237 -6.70 -20.86 -6.58
C THR A 237 -5.84 -21.71 -5.64
N LEU A 238 -4.62 -21.25 -5.32
CA LEU A 238 -3.67 -21.89 -4.41
C LEU A 238 -3.47 -21.07 -3.12
N ALA A 239 -2.95 -19.85 -3.23
CA ALA A 239 -2.63 -19.03 -2.06
C ALA A 239 -2.70 -17.51 -2.27
N GLY A 240 -3.39 -16.76 -1.42
CA GLY A 240 -3.41 -15.30 -1.51
C GLY A 240 -2.03 -14.68 -1.22
N ILE A 241 -1.46 -14.99 -0.05
CA ILE A 241 -0.07 -14.68 0.30
C ILE A 241 0.62 -15.93 0.84
N THR A 242 1.81 -16.25 0.33
CA THR A 242 2.68 -17.32 0.82
C THR A 242 3.99 -16.76 1.35
N LEU A 243 4.30 -17.05 2.61
CA LEU A 243 5.64 -16.89 3.20
C LEU A 243 6.30 -18.28 3.34
N SER A 244 7.39 -18.55 2.64
CA SER A 244 8.03 -19.88 2.64
C SER A 244 9.52 -19.84 2.98
N ALA A 245 9.93 -20.51 4.06
CA ALA A 245 11.32 -20.71 4.46
C ALA A 245 11.79 -22.15 4.20
N GLN A 246 12.90 -22.34 3.47
CA GLN A 246 13.47 -23.65 3.19
C GLN A 246 15.02 -23.67 3.30
N PRO A 247 15.65 -24.59 4.06
CA PRO A 247 17.10 -24.70 4.11
C PRO A 247 17.66 -25.36 2.84
N GLY A 248 18.96 -25.20 2.61
CA GLY A 248 19.66 -25.78 1.46
C GLY A 248 21.16 -25.92 1.71
N VAL A 249 21.97 -24.92 1.34
CA VAL A 249 23.39 -24.85 1.77
C VAL A 249 23.60 -23.97 3.01
N GLY A 250 22.54 -23.32 3.48
CA GLY A 250 22.43 -22.58 4.73
C GLY A 250 20.96 -22.40 5.14
N ASN A 251 20.71 -21.57 6.15
CA ASN A 251 19.37 -21.30 6.70
C ASN A 251 18.45 -20.61 5.68
N GLY A 252 17.14 -20.82 5.80
CA GLY A 252 16.14 -19.94 5.19
C GLY A 252 15.39 -19.23 6.33
N SER A 253 15.46 -17.90 6.40
CA SER A 253 14.92 -17.15 7.54
C SER A 253 14.11 -15.93 7.13
N PHE A 254 13.01 -15.67 7.84
CA PHE A 254 12.37 -14.36 7.89
C PHE A 254 12.67 -13.77 9.26
N ASN A 255 13.20 -12.55 9.28
CA ASN A 255 13.65 -11.85 10.47
C ASN A 255 12.76 -10.63 10.72
N SER A 256 11.58 -10.83 11.30
CA SER A 256 10.57 -9.81 11.62
C SER A 256 9.92 -9.05 10.44
N ALA A 257 9.97 -9.61 9.23
CA ALA A 257 9.30 -9.09 8.02
C ALA A 257 7.80 -8.80 8.25
N LEU A 258 7.30 -7.69 7.69
CA LEU A 258 5.98 -7.13 8.03
C LEU A 258 4.90 -7.49 7.00
N VAL A 259 3.82 -8.17 7.41
CA VAL A 259 2.63 -8.41 6.56
C VAL A 259 1.45 -7.68 7.18
N GLN A 260 0.98 -6.59 6.56
CA GLN A 260 0.05 -5.68 7.23
C GLN A 260 -1.06 -5.08 6.36
N GLY A 261 -2.31 -5.15 6.86
CA GLY A 261 -3.44 -4.43 6.26
C GLY A 261 -3.84 -4.93 4.86
N ASN A 262 -3.37 -6.11 4.46
CA ASN A 262 -3.76 -6.71 3.18
C ASN A 262 -5.19 -7.24 3.26
N GLN A 263 -5.92 -7.17 2.15
CA GLN A 263 -7.21 -7.82 1.96
C GLN A 263 -6.97 -9.06 1.10
N ILE A 264 -7.33 -10.23 1.62
CA ILE A 264 -7.12 -11.52 0.97
C ILE A 264 -8.45 -12.25 0.94
N LYS A 265 -9.04 -12.33 -0.25
CA LYS A 265 -10.40 -12.82 -0.46
C LYS A 265 -10.39 -14.01 -1.39
N GLY A 266 -10.95 -15.12 -0.90
CA GLY A 266 -11.23 -16.29 -1.70
C GLY A 266 -12.58 -16.20 -2.43
N ASP A 267 -12.81 -17.14 -3.34
CA ASP A 267 -14.15 -17.46 -3.84
C ASP A 267 -14.87 -18.49 -2.95
N GLY A 268 -14.11 -19.17 -2.08
CA GLY A 268 -14.60 -20.12 -1.09
C GLY A 268 -14.88 -21.51 -1.67
N ALA A 269 -14.34 -21.79 -2.85
CA ALA A 269 -14.55 -23.03 -3.59
C ALA A 269 -14.28 -24.28 -2.74
N THR A 270 -14.92 -25.38 -3.15
CA THR A 270 -14.62 -26.71 -2.63
C THR A 270 -13.39 -27.33 -3.29
N ALA A 271 -12.73 -26.61 -4.20
CA ALA A 271 -11.50 -27.04 -4.85
C ALA A 271 -10.32 -26.72 -3.93
N THR A 272 -9.61 -27.77 -3.51
CA THR A 272 -8.44 -27.63 -2.62
C THR A 272 -7.14 -27.69 -3.41
N PRO A 273 -6.11 -26.90 -3.05
CA PRO A 273 -6.02 -26.07 -1.84
C PRO A 273 -6.22 -24.57 -2.12
N GLU A 274 -7.32 -23.94 -1.70
CA GLU A 274 -7.47 -22.47 -1.73
C GLU A 274 -7.13 -21.89 -0.34
N ILE A 275 -6.03 -21.15 -0.21
CA ILE A 275 -5.51 -20.66 1.08
C ILE A 275 -5.37 -19.13 1.09
N GLY A 276 -5.94 -18.43 2.07
CA GLY A 276 -5.75 -16.98 2.19
C GLY A 276 -4.29 -16.59 2.50
N LEU A 277 -3.82 -16.89 3.72
CA LEU A 277 -2.45 -16.64 4.16
C LEU A 277 -1.76 -17.96 4.53
N GLN A 278 -0.77 -18.36 3.73
CA GLN A 278 0.07 -19.50 3.97
C GLN A 278 1.41 -19.07 4.60
N ILE A 279 1.80 -19.71 5.69
CA ILE A 279 3.17 -19.62 6.23
C ILE A 279 3.73 -21.03 6.35
N ALA A 280 4.88 -21.27 5.73
CA ALA A 280 5.53 -22.57 5.69
C ALA A 280 7.01 -22.46 6.07
N ALA A 281 7.44 -23.30 7.02
CA ALA A 281 8.86 -23.59 7.24
C ALA A 281 9.07 -25.08 6.95
N GLN A 282 9.97 -25.42 6.02
CA GLN A 282 10.12 -26.81 5.55
C GLN A 282 11.58 -27.21 5.42
N PHE A 283 12.00 -28.25 6.13
CA PHE A 283 13.31 -28.88 5.98
C PHE A 283 13.16 -30.17 5.16
N LEU A 284 13.72 -30.16 3.94
CA LEU A 284 13.66 -31.29 3.00
C LEU A 284 14.90 -32.19 3.06
N PHE A 285 16.11 -31.62 3.10
CA PHE A 285 17.38 -32.35 3.03
C PHE A 285 18.51 -31.65 3.81
N GLY A 286 19.50 -32.41 4.29
CA GLY A 286 20.74 -31.89 4.90
C GLY A 286 20.91 -32.25 6.39
N SER A 287 21.82 -31.57 7.08
CA SER A 287 22.00 -31.66 8.53
C SER A 287 22.33 -30.29 9.15
N ALA A 288 21.77 -30.00 10.33
CA ALA A 288 22.09 -28.83 11.17
C ALA A 288 21.84 -27.42 10.56
N GLN A 289 20.79 -27.25 9.75
CA GLN A 289 20.33 -25.93 9.26
C GLN A 289 18.94 -25.57 9.80
N THR A 290 18.61 -24.27 9.76
CA THR A 290 17.35 -23.71 10.28
C THR A 290 16.43 -23.25 9.14
N ALA A 291 15.14 -23.53 9.28
CA ALA A 291 14.05 -22.91 8.52
C ALA A 291 13.16 -22.14 9.49
N GLN A 292 13.17 -20.81 9.44
CA GLN A 292 12.41 -19.98 10.40
C GLN A 292 11.54 -18.95 9.69
N VAL A 293 10.26 -18.85 10.08
CA VAL A 293 9.41 -17.72 9.73
C VAL A 293 9.01 -16.93 10.98
N ASP A 294 9.76 -15.86 11.25
CA ASP A 294 9.42 -14.83 12.22
C ASP A 294 8.85 -13.60 11.49
N ALA A 295 7.56 -13.61 11.15
CA ALA A 295 6.91 -12.49 10.47
C ALA A 295 5.92 -11.77 11.42
N ARG A 296 5.76 -10.46 11.23
CA ARG A 296 4.79 -9.64 11.96
C ARG A 296 3.51 -9.53 11.14
N ILE A 297 2.50 -10.34 11.47
CA ILE A 297 1.23 -10.44 10.74
C ILE A 297 0.19 -9.54 11.44
N LEU A 298 -0.01 -8.33 10.93
CA LEU A 298 -0.76 -7.26 11.62
C LEU A 298 -1.99 -6.79 10.82
N TYR A 299 -3.18 -6.78 11.43
CA TYR A 299 -4.37 -6.10 10.87
C TYR A 299 -4.79 -6.49 9.44
N ASN A 300 -4.43 -7.70 8.96
CA ASN A 300 -4.87 -8.21 7.66
C ASN A 300 -6.34 -8.68 7.73
N ALA A 301 -7.08 -8.54 6.63
CA ALA A 301 -8.41 -9.11 6.45
C ALA A 301 -8.30 -10.32 5.53
N VAL A 302 -8.52 -11.52 6.06
CA VAL A 302 -8.37 -12.79 5.35
C VAL A 302 -9.71 -13.52 5.38
N PHE A 303 -10.42 -13.59 4.26
CA PHE A 303 -11.82 -13.99 4.27
C PHE A 303 -12.30 -14.77 3.05
N ASN A 304 -13.35 -15.57 3.26
CA ASN A 304 -14.02 -16.38 2.25
C ASN A 304 -13.12 -17.36 1.48
N ASN A 305 -11.98 -17.78 2.02
CA ASN A 305 -11.12 -18.81 1.40
C ASN A 305 -11.54 -20.21 1.90
N HIS A 306 -11.15 -21.30 1.21
CA HIS A 306 -11.33 -22.65 1.74
C HIS A 306 -10.62 -22.82 3.08
N THR A 307 -9.35 -22.42 3.15
CA THR A 307 -8.61 -22.21 4.40
C THR A 307 -8.17 -20.76 4.51
N ASN A 308 -8.60 -20.01 5.53
CA ASN A 308 -8.13 -18.61 5.63
C ASN A 308 -6.65 -18.52 6.01
N VAL A 309 -6.19 -19.19 7.06
CA VAL A 309 -4.76 -19.16 7.47
C VAL A 309 -4.23 -20.58 7.60
N PHE A 310 -3.16 -20.90 6.89
CA PHE A 310 -2.51 -22.23 6.93
C PHE A 310 -1.05 -22.10 7.37
N LEU A 311 -0.73 -22.64 8.53
CA LEU A 311 0.60 -22.59 9.14
C LEU A 311 1.19 -24.00 9.15
N SER A 312 2.35 -24.19 8.52
CA SER A 312 2.94 -25.52 8.34
C SER A 312 4.43 -25.60 8.68
N THR A 313 4.80 -26.65 9.42
CA THR A 313 6.20 -27.00 9.70
C THR A 313 6.45 -28.45 9.36
N SER A 314 7.39 -28.73 8.45
CA SER A 314 7.75 -30.09 8.02
C SER A 314 9.26 -30.30 8.18
N ASN A 315 9.69 -31.37 8.85
CA ASN A 315 11.12 -31.67 9.04
C ASN A 315 11.45 -33.11 8.63
N GLN A 316 11.59 -33.33 7.32
CA GLN A 316 11.64 -34.67 6.70
C GLN A 316 12.85 -35.54 7.13
N VAL A 317 13.86 -34.97 7.80
CA VAL A 317 15.12 -35.67 8.12
C VAL A 317 15.55 -35.53 9.59
N GLY A 318 14.74 -34.89 10.45
CA GLY A 318 14.92 -34.84 11.91
C GLY A 318 16.19 -34.15 12.43
N GLY A 319 16.95 -33.46 11.56
CA GLY A 319 18.29 -32.93 11.88
C GLY A 319 18.44 -31.41 11.85
N GLY A 320 17.41 -30.67 11.44
CA GLY A 320 17.37 -29.20 11.43
C GLY A 320 16.34 -28.62 12.41
N GLU A 321 16.35 -27.30 12.58
CA GLU A 321 15.34 -26.56 13.34
C GLU A 321 14.31 -25.97 12.38
N VAL A 322 13.01 -26.23 12.62
CA VAL A 322 11.92 -25.78 11.73
C VAL A 322 10.85 -25.08 12.55
N ASN A 323 10.78 -23.76 12.43
CA ASN A 323 9.99 -22.95 13.35
C ASN A 323 9.18 -21.85 12.64
N ILE A 324 7.99 -21.59 13.16
CA ILE A 324 7.19 -20.41 12.85
C ILE A 324 6.99 -19.72 14.20
N THR A 325 7.63 -18.58 14.40
CA THR A 325 7.49 -17.72 15.59
C THR A 325 6.60 -16.50 15.33
N SER A 326 6.17 -16.35 14.07
CA SER A 326 5.37 -15.23 13.55
C SER A 326 4.26 -14.76 14.51
N ALA A 327 4.18 -13.44 14.70
CA ALA A 327 3.28 -12.79 15.64
C ALA A 327 2.02 -12.27 14.94
N PHE A 328 0.85 -12.75 15.38
CA PHE A 328 -0.46 -12.39 14.84
C PHE A 328 -1.19 -11.40 15.75
N THR A 329 -1.46 -10.20 15.23
CA THR A 329 -2.07 -9.10 16.00
C THR A 329 -3.15 -8.39 15.18
N GLY A 330 -4.37 -8.32 15.70
CA GLY A 330 -5.44 -7.50 15.12
C GLY A 330 -6.01 -7.96 13.77
N ASN A 331 -5.67 -9.17 13.29
CA ASN A 331 -6.15 -9.68 12.01
C ASN A 331 -7.63 -10.09 12.09
N THR A 332 -8.34 -10.00 10.96
CA THR A 332 -9.75 -10.39 10.82
C THR A 332 -9.84 -11.57 9.87
N ILE A 333 -10.24 -12.73 10.40
CA ILE A 333 -10.19 -14.04 9.73
C ILE A 333 -11.61 -14.59 9.64
N THR A 334 -12.29 -14.46 8.50
CA THR A 334 -13.76 -14.68 8.44
C THR A 334 -14.26 -15.49 7.24
N GLY A 335 -15.45 -16.08 7.35
CA GLY A 335 -16.15 -16.69 6.21
C GLY A 335 -15.50 -17.93 5.56
N ALA A 336 -14.47 -18.54 6.16
CA ALA A 336 -13.82 -19.72 5.57
C ALA A 336 -14.81 -20.88 5.30
N SER A 337 -14.68 -21.54 4.16
CA SER A 337 -15.59 -22.64 3.78
C SER A 337 -15.23 -23.99 4.41
N SER A 338 -13.97 -24.18 4.84
CA SER A 338 -13.50 -25.37 5.58
C SER A 338 -12.87 -25.02 6.93
N SER A 339 -11.70 -24.34 6.95
CA SER A 339 -10.96 -24.03 8.19
C SER A 339 -10.54 -22.56 8.27
N GLY A 340 -10.83 -21.92 9.41
CA GLY A 340 -10.43 -20.55 9.68
C GLY A 340 -8.92 -20.43 9.91
N ILE A 341 -8.35 -21.32 10.73
CA ILE A 341 -6.90 -21.46 10.90
C ILE A 341 -6.56 -22.95 10.99
N VAL A 342 -5.53 -23.37 10.26
CA VAL A 342 -4.94 -24.71 10.29
C VAL A 342 -3.49 -24.63 10.75
N PHE A 343 -3.10 -25.52 11.66
CA PHE A 343 -1.72 -25.79 12.03
C PHE A 343 -1.36 -27.22 11.62
N ALA A 344 -0.41 -27.39 10.71
CA ALA A 344 0.05 -28.69 10.24
C ALA A 344 1.52 -28.90 10.57
N VAL A 345 1.82 -29.81 11.49
CA VAL A 345 3.20 -30.17 11.85
C VAL A 345 3.48 -31.62 11.45
N SER A 346 4.62 -31.87 10.79
CA SER A 346 5.03 -33.21 10.39
C SER A 346 6.51 -33.49 10.64
N ASN A 347 6.80 -34.70 11.12
CA ASN A 347 8.14 -35.22 11.40
C ASN A 347 9.00 -34.30 12.30
N PRO A 348 8.52 -33.84 13.48
CA PRO A 348 9.27 -32.93 14.33
C PRO A 348 10.64 -33.52 14.76
N ALA A 349 11.65 -32.67 14.89
CA ALA A 349 12.91 -33.07 15.52
C ALA A 349 12.69 -33.24 17.03
N ALA A 350 13.03 -34.43 17.55
CA ALA A 350 12.85 -34.76 18.96
C ALA A 350 13.47 -33.71 19.90
N LEU A 351 12.70 -33.30 20.92
CA LEU A 351 13.10 -32.34 21.97
C LEU A 351 13.36 -30.89 21.50
N ARG A 352 12.94 -30.48 20.30
CA ARG A 352 12.97 -29.06 19.86
C ARG A 352 11.55 -28.54 19.60
N PRO A 353 11.17 -27.32 20.03
CA PRO A 353 9.89 -26.73 19.68
C PRO A 353 9.80 -26.51 18.16
N ASN A 354 8.92 -27.26 17.49
CA ASN A 354 8.61 -27.06 16.07
C ASN A 354 7.21 -26.43 16.00
N ALA A 355 7.12 -25.28 15.34
CA ALA A 355 6.00 -24.32 15.43
C ALA A 355 5.74 -23.80 16.86
N SER A 356 5.97 -22.50 17.07
CA SER A 356 5.45 -21.77 18.23
C SER A 356 4.91 -20.40 17.81
N PRO A 357 3.95 -20.37 16.85
CA PRO A 357 3.40 -19.13 16.32
C PRO A 357 2.69 -18.37 17.44
N ASN A 358 2.95 -17.07 17.48
CA ASN A 358 2.53 -16.21 18.57
C ASN A 358 1.22 -15.52 18.22
N PHE A 359 0.10 -16.15 18.57
CA PHE A 359 -1.19 -15.50 18.60
C PHE A 359 -1.34 -14.72 19.90
N GLY A 360 -0.44 -13.76 20.17
CA GLY A 360 -0.58 -12.71 21.18
C GLY A 360 0.47 -12.70 22.29
N ASP A 361 1.16 -11.57 22.39
CA ASP A 361 1.90 -11.16 23.60
C ASP A 361 1.46 -9.75 24.00
N LEU A 362 1.08 -9.54 25.26
CA LEU A 362 0.39 -8.32 25.74
C LEU A 362 1.35 -7.12 25.96
N ALA A 363 2.66 -7.35 25.87
CA ALA A 363 3.70 -6.55 26.52
C ALA A 363 3.95 -5.13 25.96
N VAL A 364 3.32 -4.71 24.85
CA VAL A 364 3.67 -3.46 24.14
C VAL A 364 2.58 -2.36 24.23
N ALA A 365 1.46 -2.60 24.93
CA ALA A 365 0.37 -1.61 25.05
C ALA A 365 0.10 -1.21 26.52
N PRO A 366 0.36 0.06 26.92
CA PRO A 366 0.08 0.57 28.28
C PRO A 366 -1.41 0.58 28.71
N SER A 367 -2.32 0.08 27.87
CA SER A 367 -3.78 0.11 28.09
C SER A 367 -4.51 -1.18 27.63
N GLY A 368 -3.81 -2.31 27.49
CA GLY A 368 -4.40 -3.66 27.65
C GLY A 368 -5.57 -4.07 26.74
N SER A 369 -5.72 -3.52 25.53
CA SER A 369 -6.80 -3.91 24.60
C SER A 369 -6.48 -3.84 23.10
N SER A 370 -5.41 -3.15 22.69
CA SER A 370 -5.01 -3.07 21.28
C SER A 370 -4.33 -4.36 20.82
N GLY A 371 -4.86 -4.98 19.75
CA GLY A 371 -4.18 -6.05 19.02
C GLY A 371 -4.85 -7.43 18.96
N ARG A 372 -6.12 -7.58 19.32
CA ARG A 372 -6.78 -8.92 19.30
C ARG A 372 -7.24 -9.35 17.91
N ASN A 373 -6.94 -10.59 17.52
CA ASN A 373 -7.42 -11.21 16.28
C ASN A 373 -8.91 -11.57 16.41
N THR A 374 -9.66 -11.38 15.32
CA THR A 374 -11.08 -11.73 15.21
C THR A 374 -11.23 -12.93 14.29
N ILE A 375 -11.94 -13.98 14.73
CA ILE A 375 -12.24 -15.16 13.91
C ILE A 375 -13.76 -15.36 13.85
N GLN A 376 -14.35 -15.38 12.65
CA GLN A 376 -15.81 -15.46 12.50
C GLN A 376 -16.25 -16.18 11.21
N GLY A 377 -16.79 -17.39 11.33
CA GLY A 377 -17.35 -18.13 10.19
C GLY A 377 -17.77 -19.55 10.58
N ASN A 378 -18.14 -20.34 9.57
CA ASN A 378 -18.37 -21.78 9.75
C ASN A 378 -17.07 -22.58 9.86
N GLY A 379 -15.94 -22.00 9.43
CA GLY A 379 -14.66 -22.67 9.41
C GLY A 379 -14.13 -23.06 10.79
N THR A 380 -13.59 -24.28 10.89
CA THR A 380 -13.00 -24.80 12.12
C THR A 380 -11.63 -24.21 12.42
N PHE A 381 -11.22 -24.28 13.69
CA PHE A 381 -9.82 -24.24 14.07
C PHE A 381 -9.30 -25.68 14.02
N GLU A 382 -8.25 -25.94 13.25
CA GLU A 382 -7.69 -27.28 13.04
C GLU A 382 -6.23 -27.32 13.46
N MET A 383 -5.85 -28.38 14.18
CA MET A 383 -4.48 -28.59 14.64
C MET A 383 -4.12 -30.07 14.41
N VAL A 384 -3.26 -30.30 13.42
CA VAL A 384 -2.72 -31.62 13.08
C VAL A 384 -1.36 -31.75 13.76
N LEU A 385 -1.32 -32.54 14.83
CA LEU A 385 -0.16 -32.76 15.67
C LEU A 385 0.43 -34.16 15.46
N ASP A 386 1.76 -34.24 15.44
CA ASP A 386 2.49 -35.49 15.66
C ASP A 386 2.43 -35.90 17.15
N GLY A 387 2.61 -37.19 17.42
CA GLY A 387 2.34 -37.83 18.71
C GLY A 387 3.34 -37.52 19.83
N ASP A 388 4.43 -36.82 19.54
CA ASP A 388 5.52 -36.50 20.47
C ASP A 388 5.59 -35.00 20.89
N MET A 389 4.73 -34.15 20.33
CA MET A 389 4.70 -32.71 20.64
C MET A 389 3.99 -32.39 21.96
N GLN A 390 4.51 -31.40 22.70
CA GLN A 390 3.97 -31.05 24.03
C GLN A 390 3.53 -29.59 24.25
N ASN A 391 3.96 -28.62 23.45
CA ASN A 391 3.56 -27.20 23.59
C ASN A 391 3.68 -26.45 22.25
N VAL A 392 2.56 -26.26 21.53
CA VAL A 392 2.61 -25.83 20.10
C VAL A 392 2.10 -24.40 19.86
N ILE A 393 1.29 -23.82 20.75
CA ILE A 393 0.71 -22.47 20.53
C ILE A 393 0.77 -21.62 21.79
N LYS A 394 1.24 -20.38 21.64
CA LYS A 394 1.04 -19.28 22.59
C LYS A 394 -0.16 -18.45 22.11
N ALA A 395 -1.23 -18.42 22.90
CA ALA A 395 -2.49 -17.76 22.55
C ALA A 395 -3.15 -17.05 23.74
N GLU A 396 -2.35 -16.37 24.56
CA GLU A 396 -2.88 -15.66 25.72
C GLU A 396 -3.74 -14.46 25.27
N ASN A 397 -5.05 -14.54 25.53
CA ASN A 397 -6.04 -13.45 25.40
C ASN A 397 -6.41 -12.97 23.97
N ASN A 398 -6.30 -13.81 22.93
CA ASN A 398 -6.28 -13.34 21.53
C ASN A 398 -7.30 -13.95 20.53
N PHE A 399 -8.44 -14.49 20.99
CA PHE A 399 -9.49 -14.98 20.09
C PHE A 399 -10.88 -14.45 20.44
N TRP A 400 -11.65 -14.10 19.41
CA TRP A 400 -13.10 -13.84 19.47
C TRP A 400 -13.87 -14.95 18.75
N ASN A 401 -15.10 -15.19 19.18
CA ASN A 401 -16.18 -15.85 18.44
C ASN A 401 -17.47 -15.09 18.78
N GLN A 402 -18.49 -15.08 17.92
CA GLN A 402 -19.72 -14.32 18.16
C GLN A 402 -21.06 -15.09 18.13
N ASN A 403 -21.13 -16.40 17.81
CA ASN A 403 -22.43 -17.09 17.68
C ASN A 403 -22.58 -18.36 18.53
N SER A 404 -23.65 -18.37 19.33
CA SER A 404 -24.12 -19.50 20.12
C SER A 404 -24.88 -20.53 19.27
N SER A 405 -24.80 -21.81 19.68
CA SER A 405 -25.56 -22.98 19.19
C SER A 405 -24.94 -23.87 18.11
N VAL A 406 -23.76 -23.56 17.56
CA VAL A 406 -22.93 -24.59 16.90
C VAL A 406 -21.94 -25.12 17.93
N ALA A 407 -22.01 -26.43 18.20
CA ALA A 407 -21.04 -27.07 19.08
C ALA A 407 -19.65 -26.95 18.47
N ILE A 408 -18.69 -26.38 19.21
CA ILE A 408 -17.27 -26.54 18.92
C ILE A 408 -16.96 -28.03 19.13
N LEU A 409 -17.12 -28.82 18.06
CA LEU A 409 -16.57 -30.16 17.97
C LEU A 409 -15.06 -30.01 17.83
N ASN A 410 -14.41 -29.81 18.98
CA ASN A 410 -12.99 -30.03 19.16
C ASN A 410 -12.69 -31.50 18.85
N ARG A 411 -12.63 -31.88 17.57
CA ARG A 411 -11.94 -33.10 17.16
C ARG A 411 -10.45 -32.79 17.12
N ILE A 412 -9.89 -32.63 18.31
CA ILE A 412 -8.46 -32.83 18.53
C ILE A 412 -8.23 -34.32 18.28
N GLN A 413 -7.77 -34.68 17.09
CA GLN A 413 -7.41 -36.04 16.75
C GLN A 413 -5.99 -36.33 17.27
N THR A 414 -5.83 -36.38 18.59
CA THR A 414 -4.58 -36.86 19.18
C THR A 414 -4.54 -38.38 19.13
N ASN A 415 -3.57 -38.93 18.39
CA ASN A 415 -3.08 -40.29 18.59
C ASN A 415 -2.20 -40.33 19.86
N GLY A 416 -2.77 -39.96 21.01
CA GLY A 416 -2.07 -39.80 22.28
C GLY A 416 -2.93 -39.18 23.37
N ALA A 417 -2.59 -39.44 24.63
CA ALA A 417 -3.29 -38.91 25.80
C ALA A 417 -2.80 -37.49 26.13
N LEU A 418 -3.73 -36.55 26.29
CA LEU A 418 -3.44 -35.14 26.58
C LEU A 418 -3.28 -34.85 28.09
N PRO A 419 -2.35 -33.96 28.49
CA PRO A 419 -2.31 -33.38 29.83
C PRO A 419 -3.38 -32.27 30.02
N PRO A 420 -3.81 -31.98 31.26
CA PRO A 420 -5.02 -31.18 31.52
C PRO A 420 -4.76 -29.67 31.69
N SER A 421 -4.77 -28.87 30.61
CA SER A 421 -4.74 -27.40 30.72
C SER A 421 -5.16 -26.60 29.47
N VAL A 422 -6.40 -26.78 28.97
CA VAL A 422 -6.99 -25.89 27.93
C VAL A 422 -8.48 -25.63 28.23
N ILE A 423 -8.90 -24.37 28.42
CA ILE A 423 -10.27 -23.99 28.80
C ILE A 423 -10.82 -22.83 27.93
N GLY A 424 -11.78 -23.15 27.04
CA GLY A 424 -13.14 -22.54 26.97
C GLY A 424 -13.45 -21.09 26.48
N PHE A 425 -14.13 -21.01 25.33
CA PHE A 425 -15.39 -20.26 24.98
C PHE A 425 -15.52 -18.69 24.88
N LEU A 426 -16.11 -18.22 23.74
CA LEU A 426 -17.31 -17.33 23.46
C LEU A 426 -17.70 -16.10 24.38
N SER A 427 -18.44 -15.02 23.99
CA SER A 427 -18.87 -14.35 22.70
C SER A 427 -19.82 -13.12 22.93
N SER A 428 -19.78 -11.97 22.18
CA SER A 428 -20.92 -10.98 21.99
C SER A 428 -20.63 -9.69 21.16
N SER A 429 -21.68 -8.91 20.80
CA SER A 429 -21.68 -7.59 20.11
C SER A 429 -22.10 -6.40 21.03
N ALA A 430 -21.84 -5.14 20.62
CA ALA A 430 -21.89 -3.94 21.48
C ALA A 430 -23.05 -2.96 21.20
N ASN A 431 -23.75 -2.53 22.27
CA ASN A 431 -24.80 -1.49 22.22
C ASN A 431 -24.25 -0.09 22.58
N VAL A 432 -24.57 0.92 21.78
CA VAL A 432 -24.01 2.28 21.92
C VAL A 432 -25.03 3.28 22.43
N SER A 433 -24.61 4.24 23.26
CA SER A 433 -25.47 5.34 23.75
C SER A 433 -24.94 6.72 23.36
N THR A 434 -25.86 7.63 23.04
CA THR A 434 -25.59 8.95 22.44
C THR A 434 -26.04 10.09 23.37
N SER A 435 -25.35 11.23 23.33
CA SER A 435 -25.69 12.42 24.12
C SER A 435 -25.19 13.72 23.45
N PRO A 436 -26.06 14.70 23.16
CA PRO A 436 -27.52 14.67 23.35
C PRO A 436 -28.22 13.68 22.41
N GLN A 437 -29.43 13.21 22.76
CA GLN A 437 -30.24 12.34 21.91
C GLN A 437 -31.14 13.10 20.93
N GLU A 438 -31.34 14.41 21.15
CA GLU A 438 -32.03 15.33 20.26
C GLU A 438 -31.07 16.43 19.82
N ILE A 439 -30.99 16.71 18.52
CA ILE A 439 -30.18 17.82 17.97
C ILE A 439 -31.01 18.76 17.07
N PRO A 440 -30.70 20.07 17.07
CA PRO A 440 -31.22 21.05 16.12
C PRO A 440 -31.04 20.70 14.64
N GLU A 441 -32.12 20.76 13.84
CA GLU A 441 -32.06 20.61 12.37
C GLU A 441 -31.01 21.56 11.75
N ARG A 442 -30.32 21.08 10.69
CA ARG A 442 -29.35 21.85 9.89
C ARG A 442 -28.22 22.51 10.70
N THR A 443 -27.96 22.03 11.92
CA THR A 443 -26.98 22.60 12.83
C THR A 443 -25.90 21.57 13.16
N ALA A 444 -24.65 21.92 12.89
CA ALA A 444 -23.50 21.14 13.31
C ALA A 444 -23.39 21.15 14.84
N THR A 445 -23.61 20.01 15.48
CA THR A 445 -23.65 19.85 16.95
C THR A 445 -22.65 18.78 17.38
N ALA A 446 -21.94 18.98 18.48
CA ALA A 446 -21.07 17.95 19.04
C ALA A 446 -21.90 16.83 19.67
N VAL A 447 -21.79 15.62 19.10
CA VAL A 447 -22.45 14.41 19.59
C VAL A 447 -21.42 13.58 20.34
N ASN A 448 -21.71 13.26 21.60
CA ASN A 448 -20.90 12.36 22.41
C ASN A 448 -21.50 10.95 22.35
N VAL A 449 -20.62 9.97 22.28
CA VAL A 449 -20.96 8.56 22.22
C VAL A 449 -20.24 7.84 23.34
N ARG A 450 -20.94 6.99 24.11
CA ARG A 450 -20.36 6.20 25.20
C ARG A 450 -20.31 4.72 24.85
N ALA A 451 -19.17 4.10 25.13
CA ALA A 451 -19.00 2.66 25.05
C ALA A 451 -19.75 1.95 26.19
N PRO A 452 -20.37 0.79 25.94
CA PRO A 452 -20.98 -0.02 27.00
C PRO A 452 -19.93 -0.60 27.95
N SER A 453 -20.34 -1.00 29.15
CA SER A 453 -19.45 -1.55 30.18
C SER A 453 -18.66 -2.76 29.66
N GLY A 454 -17.33 -2.67 29.69
CA GLY A 454 -16.42 -3.73 29.18
C GLY A 454 -15.91 -3.49 27.75
N PHE A 455 -16.45 -2.51 27.03
CA PHE A 455 -16.00 -2.13 25.69
C PHE A 455 -15.25 -0.78 25.73
N ARG A 456 -14.41 -0.54 24.72
CA ARG A 456 -13.76 0.76 24.47
C ARG A 456 -13.70 1.03 22.98
N PHE A 457 -13.81 2.30 22.61
CA PHE A 457 -13.43 2.75 21.27
C PHE A 457 -11.90 2.89 21.22
N VAL A 458 -11.33 2.60 20.06
CA VAL A 458 -9.90 2.74 19.79
C VAL A 458 -9.77 3.50 18.47
N ASP A 459 -9.24 4.71 18.58
CA ASP A 459 -8.73 5.50 17.47
C ASP A 459 -7.23 5.68 17.72
N ASN A 460 -6.44 5.81 16.66
CA ASN A 460 -4.99 5.90 16.80
C ASN A 460 -4.52 7.31 16.45
N PRO A 461 -4.11 8.13 17.45
CA PRO A 461 -3.72 9.52 17.23
C PRO A 461 -2.32 9.69 16.60
N ASP A 462 -1.76 8.61 16.04
CA ASP A 462 -0.43 8.54 15.43
C ASP A 462 -0.59 8.30 13.92
N ASP A 463 -0.36 9.35 13.13
CA ASP A 463 -0.46 9.33 11.66
C ASP A 463 0.53 8.36 10.99
N ASP A 464 1.61 7.96 11.69
CA ASP A 464 2.60 6.99 11.20
C ASP A 464 2.22 5.54 11.52
N SER A 465 1.08 5.32 12.17
CA SER A 465 0.57 4.00 12.53
C SER A 465 -0.25 3.34 11.42
N ALA A 466 -0.17 2.01 11.34
CA ALA A 466 -0.92 1.21 10.36
C ALA A 466 -1.97 0.30 11.03
N ILE A 467 -2.71 0.90 11.95
CA ILE A 467 -4.04 0.48 12.35
C ILE A 467 -5.01 1.28 11.47
N GLY A 468 -6.12 0.71 11.00
CA GLY A 468 -7.14 1.50 10.30
C GLY A 468 -7.66 2.65 11.17
N GLN A 469 -8.22 3.70 10.58
CA GLN A 469 -8.91 4.74 11.33
C GLN A 469 -10.30 4.25 11.79
N LEU A 470 -10.76 4.74 12.95
CA LEU A 470 -12.12 4.47 13.40
C LEU A 470 -13.11 5.22 12.49
N LEU A 471 -14.03 4.49 11.87
CA LEU A 471 -15.03 5.09 10.97
C LEU A 471 -16.32 5.32 11.74
N ALA A 472 -16.71 6.57 11.91
CA ALA A 472 -18.06 6.92 12.37
C ALA A 472 -18.92 7.29 11.16
N LEU A 473 -20.14 6.76 11.09
CA LEU A 473 -21.13 7.08 10.09
C LEU A 473 -22.41 7.58 10.77
N VAL A 474 -23.04 8.60 10.19
CA VAL A 474 -24.37 9.07 10.57
C VAL A 474 -25.29 8.96 9.36
N GLY A 475 -26.27 8.06 9.42
CA GLY A 475 -27.04 7.58 8.29
C GLY A 475 -26.15 6.85 7.28
N GLN A 476 -25.70 7.58 6.27
CA GLN A 476 -24.75 7.12 5.23
C GLN A 476 -23.55 8.06 5.08
N ALA A 477 -23.46 9.12 5.89
CA ALA A 477 -22.39 10.11 5.83
C ALA A 477 -21.26 9.74 6.79
N LEU A 478 -20.03 9.60 6.28
CA LEU A 478 -18.83 9.42 7.09
C LEU A 478 -18.50 10.72 7.84
N VAL A 479 -18.19 10.62 9.13
CA VAL A 479 -17.81 11.74 10.00
C VAL A 479 -16.51 11.44 10.74
N GLU A 480 -15.70 12.49 10.88
CA GLU A 480 -14.46 12.45 11.67
C GLU A 480 -14.81 12.45 13.17
N ALA A 481 -14.22 11.51 13.92
CA ALA A 481 -14.54 11.27 15.32
C ALA A 481 -13.28 11.22 16.18
N PHE A 482 -13.32 11.90 17.33
CA PHE A 482 -12.25 11.94 18.31
C PHE A 482 -12.57 11.01 19.49
N VAL A 483 -11.74 10.00 19.75
CA VAL A 483 -11.89 9.11 20.91
C VAL A 483 -11.31 9.74 22.17
N PHE A 484 -11.99 9.61 23.31
CA PHE A 484 -11.49 10.10 24.59
C PHE A 484 -10.26 9.29 25.04
N ASP A 485 -9.29 9.92 25.72
CA ASP A 485 -8.01 9.32 26.16
C ASP A 485 -8.13 7.96 26.89
N ASN A 486 -9.27 7.69 27.53
CA ASN A 486 -9.55 6.45 28.25
C ASN A 486 -10.38 5.43 27.45
N GLY A 487 -10.70 5.67 26.18
CA GLY A 487 -11.51 4.83 25.31
C GLY A 487 -12.98 4.65 25.72
N SER A 488 -13.45 5.34 26.77
CA SER A 488 -14.82 5.15 27.30
C SER A 488 -15.92 5.77 26.42
N GLY A 489 -15.53 6.52 25.40
CA GLY A 489 -16.42 7.20 24.48
C GLY A 489 -15.65 7.89 23.36
N LEU A 490 -16.41 8.46 22.42
CA LEU A 490 -15.91 9.30 21.35
C LEU A 490 -16.82 10.51 21.13
N GLN A 491 -16.34 11.51 20.40
CA GLN A 491 -17.07 12.72 20.06
C GLN A 491 -16.88 13.03 18.57
N PHE A 492 -17.96 13.34 17.87
CA PHE A 492 -17.92 13.84 16.50
C PHE A 492 -18.88 15.02 16.32
N THR A 493 -18.74 15.75 15.22
CA THR A 493 -19.67 16.82 14.85
C THR A 493 -20.73 16.26 13.90
N SER A 494 -22.01 16.43 14.23
CA SER A 494 -23.10 15.98 13.35
C SER A 494 -23.07 16.74 12.01
N PRO A 495 -23.33 16.07 10.87
CA PRO A 495 -23.51 16.76 9.60
C PRO A 495 -24.81 17.58 9.60
N MET A 496 -25.07 18.35 8.54
CA MET A 496 -26.32 19.12 8.39
C MET A 496 -27.50 18.20 8.07
N LEU A 497 -27.98 17.48 9.09
CA LEU A 497 -29.07 16.52 8.98
C LEU A 497 -30.44 17.22 8.90
N ALA A 498 -31.37 16.58 8.20
CA ALA A 498 -32.79 16.94 8.16
C ALA A 498 -33.57 16.31 9.34
N GLU A 499 -34.75 16.83 9.63
CA GLU A 499 -35.64 16.33 10.69
C GLU A 499 -35.96 14.84 10.52
N GLY A 500 -35.88 14.07 11.62
CA GLY A 500 -36.06 12.62 11.63
C GLY A 500 -35.03 11.89 12.49
N ASP A 501 -35.17 10.56 12.57
CA ASP A 501 -34.23 9.68 13.25
C ASP A 501 -33.12 9.23 12.28
N HIS A 502 -31.88 9.23 12.74
CA HIS A 502 -30.69 8.84 11.97
C HIS A 502 -29.87 7.82 12.76
N ASP A 503 -29.52 6.71 12.10
CA ASP A 503 -28.64 5.71 12.70
C ASP A 503 -27.20 6.22 12.78
N ILE A 504 -26.52 5.89 13.87
CA ILE A 504 -25.08 6.08 14.04
C ILE A 504 -24.45 4.70 14.03
N THR A 505 -23.52 4.49 13.10
CA THR A 505 -22.76 3.25 12.96
C THR A 505 -21.29 3.56 13.14
N ILE A 506 -20.65 2.92 14.10
CA ILE A 506 -19.22 3.06 14.37
C ILE A 506 -18.55 1.74 14.01
N VAL A 507 -17.54 1.81 13.15
CA VAL A 507 -16.71 0.66 12.75
C VAL A 507 -15.32 0.88 13.32
N ASN A 508 -14.94 0.04 14.29
CA ASN A 508 -13.58 0.01 14.82
C ASN A 508 -12.61 -0.52 13.75
N PRO A 509 -11.31 -0.20 13.87
CA PRO A 509 -10.27 -0.87 13.09
C PRO A 509 -10.30 -2.38 13.36
N GLY A 510 -10.45 -3.19 12.30
CA GLY A 510 -10.75 -4.63 12.40
C GLY A 510 -12.24 -5.00 12.22
N GLY A 511 -13.09 -4.08 11.77
CA GLY A 511 -14.44 -4.37 11.27
C GLY A 511 -15.54 -4.57 12.33
N GLN A 512 -15.20 -4.48 13.62
CA GLN A 512 -16.18 -4.56 14.70
C GLN A 512 -17.12 -3.36 14.63
N THR A 513 -18.41 -3.62 14.45
CA THR A 513 -19.43 -2.59 14.26
C THR A 513 -20.30 -2.42 15.50
N ALA A 514 -20.59 -1.18 15.88
CA ALA A 514 -21.41 -0.82 17.02
C ALA A 514 -22.42 0.28 16.60
N ALA A 515 -23.68 0.16 17.00
CA ALA A 515 -24.77 1.01 16.49
C ALA A 515 -25.61 1.67 17.59
N GLY A 516 -26.20 2.82 17.27
CA GLY A 516 -27.16 3.57 18.06
C GLY A 516 -27.97 4.54 17.19
N THR A 517 -28.87 5.33 17.78
CA THR A 517 -29.74 6.26 17.01
C THR A 517 -29.64 7.68 17.58
N LEU A 518 -29.83 8.68 16.71
CA LEU A 518 -29.85 10.11 17.01
C LEU A 518 -31.06 10.76 16.36
N ARG A 519 -31.81 11.58 17.11
CA ARG A 519 -33.00 12.26 16.60
C ARG A 519 -32.70 13.72 16.27
N VAL A 520 -33.14 14.17 15.10
CA VAL A 520 -33.06 15.56 14.65
C VAL A 520 -34.44 16.19 14.78
N VAL A 521 -34.52 17.31 15.48
CA VAL A 521 -35.75 18.05 15.74
C VAL A 521 -35.67 19.47 15.15
N ALA A 522 -36.79 19.99 14.64
CA ALA A 522 -36.86 21.32 14.05
C ALA A 522 -36.45 22.40 15.07
N SER A 523 -35.39 23.16 14.77
CA SER A 523 -34.82 24.12 15.71
C SER A 523 -35.35 25.53 15.53
N GLY A 524 -35.82 26.11 16.62
CA GLY A 524 -36.17 27.53 16.75
C GLY A 524 -34.96 28.48 16.76
N GLY A 525 -34.10 28.42 15.75
CA GLY A 525 -33.16 29.47 15.37
C GLY A 525 -31.70 29.37 15.85
N GLY A 526 -30.76 29.69 14.96
CA GLY A 526 -29.48 30.33 15.33
C GLY A 526 -28.15 29.62 15.02
N GLY A 527 -27.69 29.70 13.76
CA GLY A 527 -26.25 29.87 13.42
C GLY A 527 -25.26 28.72 13.70
N GLY A 528 -25.02 27.85 12.70
CA GLY A 528 -24.02 26.78 12.78
C GLY A 528 -22.59 27.16 12.33
N SER A 529 -21.61 26.43 12.86
CA SER A 529 -20.19 26.48 12.47
C SER A 529 -19.75 25.19 11.77
N GLY A 530 -19.12 25.27 10.59
CA GLY A 530 -18.67 24.09 9.83
C GLY A 530 -17.19 24.15 9.47
N SER A 531 -16.47 23.05 9.75
CA SER A 531 -15.08 22.79 9.34
C SER A 531 -15.01 21.93 8.07
N GLY A 532 -13.95 22.09 7.26
CA GLY A 532 -13.56 21.14 6.19
C GLY A 532 -13.60 21.64 4.74
N MET A 533 -14.59 22.45 4.34
CA MET A 533 -14.76 22.88 2.94
C MET A 533 -14.16 24.26 2.64
N CYS A 534 -13.86 24.57 1.37
CA CYS A 534 -13.41 25.91 0.90
C CYS A 534 -14.53 26.98 1.00
N VAL A 535 -14.90 27.35 2.23
CA VAL A 535 -16.14 28.05 2.57
C VAL A 535 -16.35 29.34 1.76
N VAL A 536 -15.32 30.18 1.64
CA VAL A 536 -15.41 31.49 0.96
C VAL A 536 -15.63 31.34 -0.55
N ALA A 537 -14.94 30.38 -1.19
CA ALA A 537 -15.06 30.14 -2.62
C ALA A 537 -16.40 29.47 -2.98
N SER A 538 -16.87 28.51 -2.17
CA SER A 538 -18.20 27.90 -2.32
C SER A 538 -19.32 28.93 -2.14
N ALA A 539 -19.21 29.81 -1.13
CA ALA A 539 -20.17 30.90 -0.89
C ALA A 539 -20.24 31.92 -2.05
N ALA A 540 -19.13 32.12 -2.76
CA ALA A 540 -19.07 33.00 -3.93
C ALA A 540 -19.54 32.32 -5.23
N HIS A 541 -19.15 31.08 -5.50
CA HIS A 541 -19.45 30.38 -6.76
C HIS A 541 -20.74 29.54 -6.75
N GLY A 542 -21.38 29.37 -5.60
CA GLY A 542 -22.73 28.79 -5.49
C GLY A 542 -22.77 27.26 -5.36
N GLY A 543 -21.63 26.60 -5.14
CA GLY A 543 -21.56 25.15 -4.95
C GLY A 543 -20.13 24.65 -4.77
N TYR A 544 -19.99 23.45 -4.18
CA TYR A 544 -18.71 22.79 -3.94
C TYR A 544 -18.03 22.30 -5.24
N ASP A 545 -18.83 21.92 -6.24
CA ASP A 545 -18.38 21.34 -7.51
C ASP A 545 -18.10 22.36 -8.62
N ALA A 546 -18.25 23.66 -8.32
CA ALA A 546 -17.97 24.73 -9.26
C ALA A 546 -16.54 24.57 -9.84
N PRO A 547 -16.33 24.71 -11.16
CA PRO A 547 -15.05 24.43 -11.80
C PRO A 547 -13.86 25.23 -11.21
N GLU A 548 -14.10 26.47 -10.79
CA GLU A 548 -13.13 27.34 -10.14
C GLU A 548 -12.75 26.84 -8.74
N VAL A 549 -13.72 26.31 -7.99
CA VAL A 549 -13.52 25.78 -6.63
C VAL A 549 -12.70 24.48 -6.69
N ARG A 550 -12.97 23.60 -7.67
CA ARG A 550 -12.19 22.38 -7.91
C ARG A 550 -10.72 22.68 -8.25
N VAL A 551 -10.45 23.71 -9.04
CA VAL A 551 -9.09 24.16 -9.36
C VAL A 551 -8.35 24.70 -8.13
N LEU A 552 -8.99 25.54 -7.31
CA LEU A 552 -8.38 26.08 -6.09
C LEU A 552 -8.12 24.99 -5.03
N ARG A 553 -8.96 23.94 -4.99
CA ARG A 553 -8.72 22.75 -4.16
C ARG A 553 -7.47 22.00 -4.58
N ARG A 554 -7.31 21.68 -5.88
CA ARG A 554 -6.06 21.05 -6.38
C ARG A 554 -4.81 21.89 -6.09
N LEU A 555 -4.87 23.21 -6.25
CA LEU A 555 -3.74 24.08 -5.85
C LEU A 555 -3.42 23.98 -4.34
N ARG A 556 -4.45 23.89 -3.48
CA ARG A 556 -4.27 23.68 -2.04
C ARG A 556 -3.57 22.35 -1.78
N ASP A 557 -4.10 21.28 -2.35
CA ASP A 557 -3.72 19.90 -2.05
C ASP A 557 -2.33 19.56 -2.61
N ASP A 558 -2.07 19.91 -3.87
CA ASP A 558 -0.85 19.53 -4.59
C ASP A 558 0.36 20.45 -4.27
N TYR A 559 0.14 21.70 -3.81
CA TYR A 559 1.22 22.70 -3.65
C TYR A 559 1.24 23.41 -2.29
N LEU A 560 0.09 23.86 -1.75
CA LEU A 560 0.09 24.60 -0.47
C LEU A 560 0.29 23.67 0.72
N LEU A 561 -0.33 22.49 0.74
CA LEU A 561 -0.17 21.54 1.84
C LEU A 561 1.23 20.91 1.90
N MET A 562 1.98 20.88 0.80
CA MET A 562 3.35 20.37 0.76
C MET A 562 4.36 21.22 1.56
N THR A 563 4.11 22.53 1.74
CA THR A 563 5.06 23.43 2.42
C THR A 563 4.58 23.88 3.81
N PRO A 564 5.47 24.02 4.83
CA PRO A 564 5.07 24.50 6.16
C PRO A 564 4.37 25.87 6.17
N ALA A 565 4.80 26.78 5.28
CA ALA A 565 4.19 28.10 5.11
C ALA A 565 2.79 28.01 4.47
N GLY A 566 2.59 27.16 3.46
CA GLY A 566 1.28 26.93 2.86
C GLY A 566 0.31 26.23 3.82
N ARG A 567 0.79 25.30 4.66
CA ARG A 567 0.01 24.72 5.77
C ARG A 567 -0.40 25.78 6.80
N ALA A 568 0.50 26.72 7.17
CA ALA A 568 0.17 27.81 8.08
C ALA A 568 -0.86 28.80 7.49
N PHE A 569 -0.72 29.19 6.22
CA PHE A 569 -1.71 30.00 5.50
C PHE A 569 -3.07 29.30 5.45
N THR A 570 -3.09 28.01 5.11
CA THR A 570 -4.30 27.19 4.99
C THR A 570 -5.03 27.07 6.34
N ARG A 571 -4.30 26.87 7.46
CA ARG A 571 -4.89 26.90 8.81
C ARG A 571 -5.51 28.26 9.16
N SER A 572 -4.82 29.37 8.85
CA SER A 572 -5.38 30.71 9.06
C SER A 572 -6.63 30.98 8.22
N TYR A 573 -6.64 30.51 6.96
CA TYR A 573 -7.79 30.58 6.06
C TYR A 573 -8.99 29.80 6.59
N TYR A 574 -8.81 28.59 7.16
CA TYR A 574 -9.91 27.84 7.77
C TYR A 574 -10.35 28.39 9.13
N ALA A 575 -9.46 29.01 9.90
CA ALA A 575 -9.81 29.66 11.17
C ALA A 575 -10.70 30.92 10.97
N HIS A 576 -10.50 31.69 9.90
CA HIS A 576 -11.21 32.96 9.67
C HIS A 576 -12.24 32.91 8.52
N GLY A 577 -12.11 31.94 7.61
CA GLY A 577 -12.94 31.77 6.42
C GLY A 577 -14.44 31.57 6.67
N PRO A 578 -14.90 30.83 7.70
CA PRO A 578 -16.33 30.62 7.95
C PRO A 578 -17.11 31.92 8.20
N ALA A 579 -16.57 32.81 9.03
CA ALA A 579 -17.19 34.11 9.34
C ALA A 579 -17.29 35.02 8.10
N LEU A 580 -16.24 35.03 7.26
CA LEU A 580 -16.21 35.78 6.02
C LEU A 580 -17.19 35.20 4.98
N ALA A 581 -17.30 33.88 4.92
CA ALA A 581 -18.17 33.18 3.98
C ALA A 581 -19.66 33.39 4.28
N GLY A 582 -20.07 33.41 5.56
CA GLY A 582 -21.44 33.77 5.95
C GLY A 582 -21.81 35.17 5.46
N PHE A 583 -20.96 36.16 5.72
CA PHE A 583 -21.15 37.55 5.28
C PHE A 583 -21.23 37.71 3.74
N ILE A 584 -20.44 36.93 2.99
CA ILE A 584 -20.44 36.93 1.52
C ILE A 584 -21.67 36.20 0.96
N ALA A 585 -22.11 35.10 1.59
CA ALA A 585 -23.21 34.28 1.12
C ALA A 585 -24.54 35.05 1.07
N GLU A 586 -24.76 36.00 1.99
CA GLU A 586 -26.02 36.76 2.06
C GLU A 586 -26.09 37.95 1.09
N ARG A 587 -24.98 38.35 0.45
CA ARG A 587 -24.88 39.64 -0.28
C ARG A 587 -24.45 39.46 -1.75
N PRO A 588 -25.32 39.71 -2.75
CA PRO A 588 -25.00 39.52 -4.17
C PRO A 588 -23.77 40.30 -4.66
N LEU A 589 -23.60 41.56 -4.22
CA LEU A 589 -22.44 42.38 -4.56
C LEU A 589 -21.14 41.86 -3.92
N ALA A 590 -21.20 41.27 -2.72
CA ALA A 590 -20.04 40.66 -2.09
C ALA A 590 -19.59 39.43 -2.88
N ARG A 591 -20.51 38.54 -3.28
CA ARG A 591 -20.19 37.40 -4.17
C ARG A 591 -19.51 37.85 -5.47
N ALA A 592 -20.00 38.92 -6.11
CA ALA A 592 -19.40 39.45 -7.33
C ALA A 592 -17.97 39.99 -7.12
N ALA A 593 -17.74 40.75 -6.04
CA ALA A 593 -16.42 41.23 -5.67
C ALA A 593 -15.44 40.08 -5.34
N THR A 594 -15.90 39.07 -4.61
CA THR A 594 -15.10 37.87 -4.28
C THR A 594 -14.74 37.07 -5.54
N ARG A 595 -15.65 36.91 -6.50
CA ARG A 595 -15.34 36.27 -7.81
C ARG A 595 -14.25 37.03 -8.57
N ALA A 596 -14.32 38.37 -8.59
CA ALA A 596 -13.30 39.21 -9.24
C ALA A 596 -11.94 39.10 -8.53
N ALA A 597 -11.91 39.07 -7.19
CA ALA A 597 -10.70 38.92 -6.40
C ALA A 597 -10.07 37.52 -6.51
N LEU A 598 -10.88 36.47 -6.71
CA LEU A 598 -10.40 35.09 -6.88
C LEU A 598 -9.97 34.76 -8.32
N ALA A 599 -10.34 35.56 -9.33
CA ALA A 599 -10.00 35.28 -10.73
C ALA A 599 -8.47 35.22 -10.99
N PRO A 600 -7.61 36.12 -10.47
CA PRO A 600 -6.16 36.01 -10.68
C PRO A 600 -5.54 34.77 -10.00
N PRO A 601 -5.85 34.42 -8.73
CA PRO A 601 -5.42 33.15 -8.14
C PRO A 601 -5.89 31.91 -8.91
N VAL A 602 -7.12 31.89 -9.43
CA VAL A 602 -7.62 30.78 -10.27
C VAL A 602 -6.84 30.67 -11.57
N ALA A 603 -6.50 31.79 -12.21
CA ALA A 603 -5.69 31.79 -13.44
C ALA A 603 -4.26 31.25 -13.17
N VAL A 604 -3.64 31.68 -12.07
CA VAL A 604 -2.32 31.17 -11.63
C VAL A 604 -2.40 29.68 -11.29
N ALA A 605 -3.46 29.23 -10.61
CA ALA A 605 -3.70 27.82 -10.31
C ALA A 605 -3.80 26.96 -11.59
N ARG A 606 -4.60 27.40 -12.58
CA ARG A 606 -4.73 26.72 -13.88
C ARG A 606 -3.39 26.67 -14.62
N ALA A 607 -2.61 27.75 -14.60
CA ALA A 607 -1.27 27.78 -15.21
C ALA A 607 -0.30 26.81 -14.52
N LEU A 608 -0.19 26.85 -13.19
CA LEU A 608 0.69 25.95 -12.42
C LEU A 608 0.35 24.47 -12.63
N LEU A 609 -0.95 24.14 -12.63
CA LEU A 609 -1.43 22.77 -12.85
C LEU A 609 -1.20 22.27 -14.29
N ALA A 610 -1.18 23.17 -15.29
CA ALA A 610 -0.99 22.81 -16.70
C ALA A 610 0.46 22.86 -17.20
N TRP A 611 1.37 23.57 -16.51
CA TRP A 611 2.73 23.82 -17.00
C TRP A 611 3.74 22.74 -16.57
N ASN A 612 4.66 22.41 -17.48
CA ASN A 612 5.76 21.48 -17.26
C ASN A 612 6.83 22.08 -16.31
N ALA A 613 7.67 21.25 -15.69
CA ALA A 613 8.71 21.70 -14.76
C ALA A 613 9.62 22.84 -15.30
N GLY A 614 10.02 22.78 -16.58
CA GLY A 614 10.82 23.83 -17.22
C GLY A 614 10.08 25.18 -17.37
N GLN A 615 8.78 25.16 -17.64
CA GLN A 615 7.96 26.38 -17.73
C GLN A 615 7.74 26.99 -16.34
N ARG A 616 7.55 26.16 -15.30
CA ARG A 616 7.50 26.60 -13.89
C ARG A 616 8.82 27.26 -13.47
N PHE A 617 9.96 26.68 -13.86
CA PHE A 617 11.29 27.26 -13.61
C PHE A 617 11.47 28.62 -14.32
N ALA A 618 11.15 28.71 -15.61
CA ALA A 618 11.22 29.96 -16.37
C ALA A 618 10.35 31.08 -15.76
N ALA A 619 9.13 30.74 -15.33
CA ALA A 619 8.23 31.66 -14.63
C ALA A 619 8.79 32.11 -13.26
N GLY A 620 9.41 31.20 -12.50
CA GLY A 620 10.11 31.52 -11.26
C GLY A 620 11.28 32.48 -11.45
N VAL A 621 12.10 32.27 -12.48
CA VAL A 621 13.21 33.18 -12.85
C VAL A 621 12.69 34.55 -13.29
N ALA A 622 11.60 34.61 -14.07
CA ALA A 622 10.97 35.86 -14.47
C ALA A 622 10.39 36.64 -13.26
N LEU A 623 9.74 35.95 -12.32
CA LEU A 623 9.26 36.54 -11.07
C LEU A 623 10.39 37.05 -10.17
N LEU A 624 11.49 36.30 -10.05
CA LEU A 624 12.68 36.73 -9.30
C LEU A 624 13.30 37.97 -9.94
N GLY A 625 13.40 38.01 -11.27
CA GLY A 625 13.85 39.19 -12.03
C GLY A 625 12.95 40.41 -11.81
N LEU A 626 11.63 40.22 -11.82
CA LEU A 626 10.65 41.28 -11.55
C LEU A 626 10.76 41.81 -10.11
N VAL A 627 10.90 40.94 -9.11
CA VAL A 627 11.08 41.32 -7.70
C VAL A 627 12.39 42.10 -7.52
N LEU A 628 13.49 41.64 -8.10
CA LEU A 628 14.77 42.34 -8.07
C LEU A 628 14.70 43.71 -8.76
N PHE A 629 13.98 43.82 -9.88
CA PHE A 629 13.74 45.10 -10.57
C PHE A 629 12.91 46.07 -9.72
N LEU A 630 11.86 45.60 -9.04
CA LEU A 630 11.00 46.42 -8.17
C LEU A 630 11.71 46.86 -6.88
N VAL A 631 12.51 45.98 -6.25
CA VAL A 631 13.34 46.32 -5.09
C VAL A 631 14.40 47.36 -5.46
N ARG A 632 14.99 47.25 -6.66
CA ARG A 632 15.97 48.20 -7.21
C ARG A 632 15.35 49.55 -7.66
N ARG A 633 14.02 49.68 -7.63
CA ARG A 633 13.27 50.92 -7.90
C ARG A 633 12.74 51.60 -6.62
N ARG A 634 13.00 51.00 -5.44
CA ARG A 634 12.69 51.56 -4.10
C ARG A 634 13.94 51.92 -3.28
N ARG A 635 15.12 51.89 -3.92
CA ARG A 635 16.35 52.57 -3.52
C ARG A 635 16.74 53.52 -4.63
#